data_AF-E5XTU0-F1
#
_entry.id   AF-E5XTU0-F1
#
_cell.length_a   1.000
_cell.length_b   1.000
_cell.length_c   1.000
_cell.angle_alpha   90.00
_cell.angle_beta   90.00
_cell.angle_gamma   90.00
#
_symmetry.space_group_name_H-M   'P 1'
#
loop_
_entity.id
_entity.type
_entity.pdbx_description
1 polymer ?
#
loop_
_entity_poly.entity_id
_entity_poly.type
_entity_poly.pdbx_seq_one_letter_code
_entity_poly.pdbx_strand_id
1 'polypeptide(L)'
;MTAPQLQVDLEQLAVGAQKLEQAQAEAQSLLDGTSQTAAAVASSLRGEAAAAWADLLQQWQDQAAKHRTRGERLVNGIDSAARTYAATDNLQADQLAEAKPPQVLPQPSLPSDEDVRATETSRNPDIRVGTATTTGSDILGGAVATAGQDVFTGDNLWATTGPNANDVHQSGIGDCYFDASMAAVAYAQPDLIKKNISYDPKTGNFTVQVYDYPDGRNWTGAQHGDDNPWPTTNQHITPKVVTVTQDDIRQNLATTGASGLDDSNTGRKGYIWPAVLESAVAKMNEDDYGSRADPHHPGHTYDSWYRATNPVDAGMHIMQDGSSDQGMAVVTGHTGTYTAPSLSSYDAIAAALANHQPVTMGTTAAPGGDREFQDKLAHDHEYTVEGIAKDANGNVALTVRNPWGTNSGIPGTQGTTNGVVTIDMATVLADGVIGNFDIGPAGDQTQA
;
A
#
# COMPACT_ATOMS: atom_id res chain seq x y z
N MET A 1 -13.88 0.40 -40.60
CA MET A 1 -12.73 1.25 -40.93
C MET A 1 -11.72 0.39 -41.67
N THR A 2 -11.11 0.84 -42.76
CA THR A 2 -9.99 0.10 -43.37
C THR A 2 -8.74 0.38 -42.54
N ALA A 3 -7.81 -0.58 -42.43
CA ALA A 3 -6.58 -0.40 -41.66
C ALA A 3 -5.79 0.88 -42.01
N PRO A 4 -5.74 1.33 -43.29
CA PRO A 4 -5.08 2.59 -43.65
C PRO A 4 -5.76 3.85 -43.09
N GLN A 5 -7.10 3.86 -42.96
CA GLN A 5 -7.81 5.02 -42.41
C GLN A 5 -7.60 5.14 -40.90
N LEU A 6 -7.60 4.00 -40.19
CA LEU A 6 -7.32 3.98 -38.75
C LEU A 6 -5.91 4.50 -38.44
N GLN A 7 -4.93 4.17 -39.29
CA GLN A 7 -3.57 4.67 -39.12
C GLN A 7 -3.47 6.18 -39.32
N VAL A 8 -4.16 6.74 -40.32
CA VAL A 8 -4.21 8.20 -40.54
C VAL A 8 -4.88 8.90 -39.35
N ASP A 9 -5.96 8.33 -38.80
CA ASP A 9 -6.67 8.90 -37.66
C ASP A 9 -5.80 8.85 -36.38
N LEU A 10 -5.03 7.78 -36.17
CA LEU A 10 -4.08 7.65 -35.06
C LEU A 10 -2.90 8.62 -35.19
N GLU A 11 -2.37 8.82 -36.40
CA GLU A 11 -1.30 9.80 -36.65
C GLU A 11 -1.78 11.24 -36.38
N GLN A 12 -3.04 11.57 -36.72
CA GLN A 12 -3.62 12.87 -36.42
C GLN A 12 -3.84 13.10 -34.91
N LEU A 13 -4.22 12.06 -34.17
CA LEU A 13 -4.33 12.11 -32.70
C LEU A 13 -2.97 12.32 -32.05
N ALA A 14 -1.93 11.62 -32.52
CA ALA A 14 -0.56 11.80 -32.02
C ALA A 14 -0.05 13.23 -32.26
N VAL A 15 -0.32 13.81 -33.43
CA VAL A 15 0.02 15.22 -33.72
C VAL A 15 -0.76 16.20 -32.83
N GLY A 16 -2.02 15.89 -32.50
CA GLY A 16 -2.84 16.67 -31.57
C GLY A 16 -2.27 16.67 -30.15
N ALA A 17 -1.91 15.48 -29.64
CA ALA A 17 -1.31 15.32 -28.32
C ALA A 17 0.03 16.07 -28.20
N GLN A 18 0.90 15.97 -29.22
CA GLN A 18 2.19 16.67 -29.22
C GLN A 18 2.04 18.20 -29.20
N LYS A 19 1.04 18.75 -29.91
CA LYS A 19 0.74 20.19 -29.87
C LYS A 19 0.22 20.64 -28.51
N LEU A 20 -0.51 19.78 -27.81
CA LEU A 20 -1.03 20.07 -26.47
C LEU A 20 0.10 20.08 -25.43
N GLU A 21 1.00 19.10 -25.47
CA GLU A 21 2.19 19.07 -24.61
C GLU A 21 3.06 20.32 -24.82
N GLN A 22 3.26 20.73 -26.08
CA GLN A 22 3.99 21.95 -26.39
C GLN A 22 3.30 23.19 -25.81
N ALA A 23 1.98 23.32 -25.96
CA ALA A 23 1.22 24.44 -25.40
C ALA A 23 1.26 24.47 -23.86
N GLN A 24 1.24 23.31 -23.21
CA GLN A 24 1.39 23.21 -21.74
C GLN A 24 2.79 23.63 -21.28
N ALA A 25 3.85 23.21 -21.99
CA ALA A 25 5.22 23.61 -21.69
C ALA A 25 5.42 25.13 -21.88
N GLU A 26 4.85 25.71 -22.93
CA GLU A 26 4.87 27.17 -23.17
C GLU A 26 4.10 27.94 -22.08
N ALA A 27 2.92 27.44 -21.66
CA ALA A 27 2.15 28.03 -20.58
C ALA A 27 2.87 27.96 -19.22
N GLN A 28 3.53 26.85 -18.92
CA GLN A 28 4.32 26.70 -17.69
C GLN A 28 5.52 27.65 -17.67
N SER A 29 6.25 27.76 -18.79
CA SER A 29 7.36 28.70 -18.95
C SER A 29 6.92 30.16 -18.79
N LEU A 30 5.67 30.50 -19.13
CA LEU A 30 5.11 31.83 -18.92
C LEU A 30 4.74 32.09 -17.45
N LEU A 31 4.23 31.09 -16.73
CA LEU A 31 3.90 31.19 -15.31
C LEU A 31 5.14 31.42 -14.43
N ASP A 32 6.28 30.85 -14.82
CA ASP A 32 7.56 31.04 -14.11
C ASP A 32 8.13 32.48 -14.31
N GLY A 33 7.61 33.22 -15.30
CA GLY A 33 7.93 34.62 -15.55
C GLY A 33 6.89 35.56 -14.90
N THR A 34 7.13 35.97 -13.66
CA THR A 34 6.22 36.78 -12.82
C THR A 34 5.59 37.99 -13.54
N SER A 35 4.38 37.85 -14.08
CA SER A 35 3.46 38.96 -14.35
C SER A 35 2.02 38.44 -14.46
N GLN A 36 1.05 39.24 -13.98
CA GLN A 36 -0.39 38.94 -14.13
C GLN A 36 -0.82 38.75 -15.60
N THR A 37 -0.05 39.29 -16.55
CA THR A 37 -0.27 39.14 -17.99
C THR A 37 0.00 37.70 -18.46
N ALA A 38 0.99 37.01 -17.89
CA ALA A 38 1.29 35.63 -18.22
C ALA A 38 0.18 34.65 -17.81
N ALA A 39 -0.45 34.88 -16.64
CA ALA A 39 -1.58 34.07 -16.19
C ALA A 39 -2.82 34.21 -17.09
N ALA A 40 -3.09 35.43 -17.59
CA ALA A 40 -4.19 35.67 -18.52
C ALA A 40 -3.96 35.00 -19.90
N VAL A 41 -2.72 35.04 -20.40
CA VAL A 41 -2.33 34.37 -21.66
C VAL A 41 -2.39 32.85 -21.50
N ALA A 42 -1.88 32.30 -20.39
CA ALA A 42 -1.96 30.87 -20.09
C ALA A 42 -3.42 30.39 -19.91
N SER A 43 -4.32 31.23 -19.41
CA SER A 43 -5.76 30.94 -19.32
C SER A 43 -6.41 30.93 -20.71
N SER A 44 -6.09 31.90 -21.56
CA SER A 44 -6.59 31.95 -22.95
C SER A 44 -6.13 30.76 -23.78
N LEU A 45 -4.84 30.40 -23.70
CA LEU A 45 -4.27 29.24 -24.41
C LEU A 45 -4.89 27.92 -23.95
N ARG A 46 -5.19 27.78 -22.64
CA ARG A 46 -5.93 26.63 -22.13
C ARG A 46 -7.36 26.58 -22.64
N GLY A 47 -8.05 27.73 -22.72
CA GLY A 47 -9.39 27.81 -23.30
C GLY A 47 -9.43 27.43 -24.78
N GLU A 48 -8.46 27.87 -25.57
CA GLU A 48 -8.34 27.51 -26.99
C GLU A 48 -7.99 26.03 -27.18
N ALA A 49 -7.09 25.49 -26.35
CA ALA A 49 -6.74 24.07 -26.37
C ALA A 49 -7.94 23.18 -25.96
N ALA A 50 -8.69 23.56 -24.93
CA ALA A 50 -9.90 22.87 -24.50
C ALA A 50 -10.99 22.90 -25.57
N ALA A 51 -11.18 24.04 -26.25
CA ALA A 51 -12.14 24.16 -27.35
C ALA A 51 -11.73 23.30 -28.56
N ALA A 52 -10.45 23.31 -28.93
CA ALA A 52 -9.93 22.45 -29.99
C ALA A 52 -10.08 20.96 -29.66
N TRP A 53 -9.92 20.59 -28.38
CA TRP A 53 -10.09 19.21 -27.95
C TRP A 53 -11.57 18.79 -27.95
N ALA A 54 -12.46 19.68 -27.50
CA ALA A 54 -13.91 19.45 -27.55
C ALA A 54 -14.40 19.25 -29.00
N ASP A 55 -13.90 20.05 -29.95
CA ASP A 55 -14.23 19.91 -31.38
C ASP A 55 -13.73 18.59 -31.96
N LEU A 56 -12.50 18.16 -31.61
CA LEU A 56 -11.96 16.87 -32.08
C LEU A 56 -12.74 15.69 -31.47
N LEU A 57 -13.09 15.78 -30.19
CA LEU A 57 -13.91 14.79 -29.48
C LEU A 57 -15.30 14.67 -30.11
N GLN A 58 -15.93 15.81 -30.45
CA GLN A 58 -17.22 15.82 -31.13
C GLN A 58 -17.14 15.23 -32.54
N GLN A 59 -16.12 15.59 -33.33
CA GLN A 59 -15.88 15.00 -34.66
C GLN A 59 -15.70 13.49 -34.58
N TRP A 60 -15.01 13.02 -33.54
CA TRP A 60 -14.80 11.59 -33.30
C TRP A 60 -16.08 10.89 -32.84
N GLN A 61 -16.85 11.48 -31.92
CA GLN A 61 -18.14 10.96 -31.50
C GLN A 61 -19.12 10.84 -32.67
N ASP A 62 -19.11 11.80 -33.59
CA ASP A 62 -19.91 11.76 -34.82
C ASP A 62 -19.47 10.64 -35.77
N GLN A 63 -18.15 10.38 -35.89
CA GLN A 63 -17.61 9.24 -36.65
C GLN A 63 -17.93 7.90 -35.97
N ALA A 64 -17.80 7.82 -34.64
CA ALA A 64 -18.15 6.64 -33.87
C ALA A 64 -19.65 6.33 -33.97
N ALA A 65 -20.53 7.34 -33.93
CA ALA A 65 -21.97 7.20 -34.12
C ALA A 65 -22.31 6.69 -35.54
N LYS A 66 -21.60 7.16 -36.58
CA LYS A 66 -21.71 6.62 -37.95
C LYS A 66 -21.28 5.15 -38.05
N HIS A 67 -20.39 4.70 -37.17
CA HIS A 67 -19.87 3.33 -37.16
C HIS A 67 -20.53 2.38 -36.14
N ARG A 68 -21.30 2.89 -35.17
CA ARG A 68 -22.11 2.10 -34.21
C ARG A 68 -23.13 1.16 -34.87
N THR A 69 -23.54 1.41 -36.12
CA THR A 69 -24.33 0.44 -36.89
C THR A 69 -23.56 -0.84 -37.27
N ARG A 70 -22.27 -0.98 -36.92
CA ARG A 70 -21.43 -2.11 -37.37
C ARG A 70 -20.52 -2.79 -36.33
N GLY A 71 -20.78 -2.65 -35.04
CA GLY A 71 -20.25 -3.58 -34.02
C GLY A 71 -19.54 -2.92 -32.84
N GLU A 72 -19.97 -3.32 -31.64
CA GLU A 72 -19.57 -2.79 -30.34
C GLU A 72 -18.44 -3.64 -29.74
N ARG A 73 -17.29 -2.99 -29.49
CA ARG A 73 -16.28 -3.40 -28.49
C ARG A 73 -15.14 -2.38 -28.36
N LEU A 74 -14.87 -1.56 -29.39
CA LEU A 74 -13.81 -0.55 -29.36
C LEU A 74 -14.21 0.78 -28.69
N VAL A 75 -15.52 1.06 -28.57
CA VAL A 75 -16.03 2.37 -28.12
C VAL A 75 -15.89 2.56 -26.60
N ASN A 76 -15.91 1.48 -25.82
CA ASN A 76 -15.95 1.57 -24.35
C ASN A 76 -14.59 1.94 -23.73
N GLY A 77 -13.47 1.47 -24.30
CA GLY A 77 -12.14 1.78 -23.77
C GLY A 77 -11.70 3.24 -23.97
N ILE A 78 -12.22 3.90 -25.01
CA ILE A 78 -11.85 5.29 -25.35
C ILE A 78 -12.76 6.30 -24.62
N ASP A 79 -14.03 5.96 -24.41
CA ASP A 79 -14.99 6.78 -23.65
C ASP A 79 -14.61 6.88 -22.15
N SER A 80 -13.84 5.91 -21.64
CA SER A 80 -13.23 5.95 -20.30
C SER A 80 -12.09 6.98 -20.22
N ALA A 81 -11.13 6.95 -21.15
CA ALA A 81 -10.00 7.89 -21.18
C ALA A 81 -10.44 9.37 -21.30
N ALA A 82 -11.49 9.65 -22.08
CA ALA A 82 -12.04 11.01 -22.22
C ALA A 82 -12.71 11.52 -20.92
N ARG A 83 -13.32 10.62 -20.13
CA ARG A 83 -13.95 10.96 -18.84
C ARG A 83 -12.91 11.19 -17.75
N THR A 84 -11.84 10.40 -17.71
CA THR A 84 -10.73 10.57 -16.76
C THR A 84 -10.09 11.96 -16.90
N TYR A 85 -9.90 12.45 -18.14
CA TYR A 85 -9.32 13.76 -18.40
C TYR A 85 -10.23 14.93 -17.97
N ALA A 86 -11.54 14.84 -18.23
CA ALA A 86 -12.51 15.86 -17.80
C ALA A 86 -12.62 15.98 -16.26
N ALA A 87 -12.35 14.89 -15.53
CA ALA A 87 -12.33 14.90 -14.07
C ALA A 87 -11.07 15.57 -13.49
N THR A 88 -9.91 15.44 -14.15
CA THR A 88 -8.64 16.02 -13.67
C THR A 88 -8.62 17.55 -13.80
N ASP A 89 -9.24 18.09 -14.86
CA ASP A 89 -9.32 19.54 -15.10
C ASP A 89 -10.25 20.25 -14.10
N ASN A 90 -11.35 19.59 -13.70
CA ASN A 90 -12.27 20.13 -12.68
C ASN A 90 -11.65 20.15 -11.27
N LEU A 91 -10.86 19.13 -10.91
CA LEU A 91 -10.17 19.06 -9.61
C LEU A 91 -9.12 20.17 -9.43
N GLN A 92 -8.40 20.54 -10.49
CA GLN A 92 -7.45 21.65 -10.44
C GLN A 92 -8.15 23.02 -10.41
N ALA A 93 -9.30 23.17 -11.06
CA ALA A 93 -10.09 24.40 -11.03
C ALA A 93 -10.65 24.70 -9.63
N ASP A 94 -11.13 23.67 -8.92
CA ASP A 94 -11.69 23.82 -7.57
C ASP A 94 -10.62 24.12 -6.51
N GLN A 95 -9.42 23.52 -6.62
CA GLN A 95 -8.29 23.79 -5.72
C GLN A 95 -7.75 25.24 -5.83
N LEU A 96 -7.88 25.87 -7.00
CA LEU A 96 -7.52 27.27 -7.22
C LEU A 96 -8.61 28.25 -6.75
N ALA A 97 -9.87 27.82 -6.68
CA ALA A 97 -10.99 28.64 -6.20
C ALA A 97 -11.04 28.79 -4.68
N GLU A 98 -10.46 27.86 -3.91
CA GLU A 98 -10.46 27.87 -2.44
C GLU A 98 -9.25 28.57 -1.79
N ALA A 99 -8.23 28.96 -2.58
CA ALA A 99 -7.05 29.65 -2.07
C ALA A 99 -7.37 31.10 -1.64
N LYS A 100 -7.63 31.33 -0.36
CA LYS A 100 -7.70 32.69 0.21
C LYS A 100 -6.31 33.35 0.22
N PRO A 101 -6.21 34.66 -0.08
CA PRO A 101 -4.95 35.37 0.00
C PRO A 101 -4.42 35.43 1.45
N PRO A 102 -3.09 35.34 1.66
CA PRO A 102 -2.51 35.32 2.99
C PRO A 102 -2.77 36.63 3.74
N GLN A 103 -3.23 36.53 4.98
CA GLN A 103 -3.29 37.68 5.89
C GLN A 103 -1.86 38.09 6.28
N VAL A 104 -1.54 39.36 6.05
CA VAL A 104 -0.29 39.98 6.47
C VAL A 104 -0.29 40.13 7.99
N LEU A 105 0.45 39.26 8.69
CA LEU A 105 0.78 39.45 10.09
C LEU A 105 1.93 40.47 10.24
N PRO A 106 1.92 41.32 11.29
CA PRO A 106 3.00 42.26 11.53
C PRO A 106 4.31 41.52 11.90
N GLN A 107 5.38 41.91 11.22
CA GLN A 107 6.74 41.41 11.43
C GLN A 107 7.24 41.78 12.85
N PRO A 108 7.77 40.81 13.63
CA PRO A 108 8.52 41.14 14.84
C PRO A 108 9.87 41.78 14.46
N SER A 109 10.30 42.77 15.23
CA SER A 109 11.59 43.43 15.06
C SER A 109 12.74 42.46 15.39
N LEU A 110 13.70 42.36 14.48
CA LEU A 110 14.94 41.61 14.68
C LEU A 110 15.88 42.38 15.63
N PRO A 111 16.60 41.70 16.53
CA PRO A 111 17.66 42.31 17.34
C PRO A 111 18.88 42.65 16.49
N SER A 112 19.62 43.70 16.90
CA SER A 112 20.82 44.22 16.24
C SER A 112 22.00 43.25 16.27
N ASP A 113 22.88 43.38 15.27
CA ASP A 113 24.06 42.57 14.89
C ASP A 113 25.19 42.38 15.95
N GLU A 114 24.93 42.54 17.25
CA GLU A 114 25.96 42.40 18.29
C GLU A 114 25.93 41.07 19.08
N ASP A 115 24.97 40.18 18.83
CA ASP A 115 24.76 38.97 19.67
C ASP A 115 25.03 37.60 19.02
N VAL A 116 25.69 37.50 17.85
CA VAL A 116 26.01 36.20 17.24
C VAL A 116 27.51 36.05 16.94
N ARG A 117 28.30 35.84 17.99
CA ARG A 117 29.63 35.20 17.90
C ARG A 117 29.86 34.22 19.03
N ALA A 118 29.23 33.05 18.93
CA ALA A 118 29.77 31.77 19.39
C ALA A 118 28.88 30.64 18.87
N THR A 119 29.49 29.56 18.38
CA THR A 119 28.88 28.26 17.97
C THR A 119 28.05 28.34 16.67
N GLU A 120 28.14 27.47 15.64
CA GLU A 120 28.46 26.04 15.56
C GLU A 120 29.05 25.67 14.17
N THR A 121 29.93 24.68 14.16
CA THR A 121 30.15 23.78 13.03
C THR A 121 29.06 22.71 13.03
N SER A 122 28.19 22.67 12.02
CA SER A 122 27.30 21.53 11.77
C SER A 122 27.20 21.26 10.27
N ARG A 123 27.80 20.14 9.84
CA ARG A 123 27.57 19.53 8.54
C ARG A 123 26.49 18.47 8.72
N ASN A 124 25.45 18.59 7.90
CA ASN A 124 24.47 17.59 7.47
C ASN A 124 24.71 16.14 7.97
N PRO A 125 23.83 15.54 8.80
CA PRO A 125 23.92 14.12 9.09
C PRO A 125 23.14 13.33 8.03
N ASP A 126 23.87 12.48 7.31
CA ASP A 126 23.34 11.31 6.62
C ASP A 126 22.44 10.51 7.58
N ILE A 127 21.18 10.27 7.19
CA ILE A 127 20.36 9.23 7.80
C ILE A 127 20.96 7.89 7.38
N ARG A 128 21.89 7.38 8.19
CA ARG A 128 22.39 6.01 8.07
C ARG A 128 21.46 5.10 8.85
N VAL A 129 20.79 4.21 8.11
CA VAL A 129 20.14 3.02 8.68
C VAL A 129 21.22 2.19 9.35
N GLY A 130 21.24 2.20 10.68
CA GLY A 130 22.19 1.42 11.47
C GLY A 130 21.82 -0.06 11.42
N THR A 131 22.63 -0.87 10.75
CA THR A 131 22.60 -2.33 10.88
C THR A 131 23.20 -2.72 12.23
N ALA A 132 22.38 -2.70 13.29
CA ALA A 132 22.77 -3.21 14.59
C ALA A 132 22.80 -4.74 14.57
N THR A 133 24.00 -5.31 14.47
CA THR A 133 24.23 -6.74 14.78
C THR A 133 24.28 -6.89 16.30
N THR A 134 23.17 -7.25 16.93
CA THR A 134 23.09 -7.52 18.37
C THR A 134 23.48 -8.97 18.66
N THR A 135 24.73 -9.18 19.04
CA THR A 135 25.16 -10.42 19.71
C THR A 135 25.09 -10.24 21.23
N GLY A 136 24.20 -11.00 21.87
CA GLY A 136 24.38 -11.46 23.24
C GLY A 136 23.88 -10.56 24.37
N SER A 137 22.68 -10.89 24.86
CA SER A 137 22.28 -10.74 26.26
C SER A 137 22.26 -9.32 26.84
N ASP A 138 21.26 -8.52 26.49
CA ASP A 138 20.83 -7.38 27.32
C ASP A 138 19.32 -7.47 27.65
N ILE A 139 19.01 -8.06 28.81
CA ILE A 139 18.41 -7.46 30.03
C ILE A 139 16.89 -7.17 29.96
N LEU A 140 16.13 -8.16 30.48
CA LEU A 140 14.77 -8.09 31.05
C LEU A 140 13.64 -7.49 30.18
N GLY A 141 13.61 -7.88 28.90
CA GLY A 141 12.44 -7.74 28.02
C GLY A 141 11.78 -9.06 27.69
N GLY A 142 10.56 -9.02 27.14
CA GLY A 142 9.65 -10.16 26.98
C GLY A 142 10.29 -11.51 26.71
N ALA A 143 9.80 -12.55 27.40
CA ALA A 143 10.29 -13.90 27.26
C ALA A 143 10.01 -14.41 25.84
N VAL A 144 11.06 -14.68 25.06
CA VAL A 144 10.90 -15.32 23.76
C VAL A 144 10.19 -16.67 23.91
N ALA A 145 9.18 -16.89 23.09
CA ALA A 145 8.44 -18.15 23.06
C ALA A 145 9.17 -19.22 22.23
N THR A 146 8.68 -20.45 22.34
CA THR A 146 9.04 -21.57 21.46
C THR A 146 7.76 -22.22 20.94
N ALA A 147 7.77 -22.75 19.71
CA ALA A 147 6.61 -23.42 19.11
C ALA A 147 5.98 -24.51 20.01
N GLY A 148 6.81 -25.26 20.75
CA GLY A 148 6.36 -26.34 21.64
C GLY A 148 5.97 -25.91 23.05
N GLN A 149 5.79 -24.61 23.31
CA GLN A 149 5.41 -24.12 24.63
C GLN A 149 3.92 -24.39 24.92
N ASP A 150 3.62 -24.89 26.13
CA ASP A 150 2.25 -25.26 26.50
C ASP A 150 1.34 -24.07 26.79
N VAL A 151 1.91 -22.97 27.31
CA VAL A 151 1.16 -21.78 27.76
C VAL A 151 1.91 -20.54 27.36
N PHE A 152 1.31 -19.70 26.52
CA PHE A 152 1.79 -18.37 26.20
C PHE A 152 1.21 -17.32 27.14
N THR A 153 2.03 -16.35 27.54
CA THR A 153 1.64 -15.24 28.42
C THR A 153 1.87 -13.90 27.75
N GLY A 154 1.47 -12.81 28.41
CA GLY A 154 1.79 -11.45 27.97
C GLY A 154 3.29 -11.20 27.79
N ASP A 155 4.17 -11.91 28.51
CA ASP A 155 5.62 -11.78 28.35
C ASP A 155 6.10 -12.32 27.00
N ASN A 156 5.32 -13.18 26.34
CA ASN A 156 5.65 -13.74 25.03
C ASN A 156 5.22 -12.85 23.85
N LEU A 157 4.47 -11.77 24.10
CA LEU A 157 3.87 -10.98 23.03
C LEU A 157 4.89 -10.24 22.18
N TRP A 158 5.90 -9.61 22.77
CA TRP A 158 6.91 -8.82 22.04
C TRP A 158 8.15 -8.54 22.90
N ALA A 159 9.23 -8.07 22.28
CA ALA A 159 10.42 -7.57 22.97
C ALA A 159 10.11 -6.32 23.81
N THR A 160 11.04 -5.90 24.68
CA THR A 160 10.92 -4.61 25.39
C THR A 160 10.75 -3.42 24.47
N THR A 161 11.27 -3.49 23.25
CA THR A 161 11.11 -2.45 22.22
C THR A 161 9.71 -2.44 21.60
N GLY A 162 8.87 -3.43 21.88
CA GLY A 162 7.55 -3.60 21.31
C GLY A 162 7.54 -4.53 20.09
N PRO A 163 6.36 -4.66 19.44
CA PRO A 163 6.18 -5.37 18.18
C PRO A 163 7.18 -4.87 17.13
N ASN A 164 7.74 -5.78 16.35
CA ASN A 164 8.68 -5.44 15.29
C ASN A 164 8.31 -6.15 13.98
N ALA A 165 8.56 -5.50 12.85
CA ALA A 165 8.33 -6.09 11.54
C ALA A 165 9.08 -7.42 11.32
N ASN A 166 10.23 -7.63 11.98
CA ASN A 166 10.98 -8.90 11.94
C ASN A 166 10.30 -10.03 12.72
N ASP A 167 9.24 -9.77 13.48
CA ASP A 167 8.48 -10.83 14.15
C ASP A 167 7.53 -11.53 13.17
N VAL A 168 7.18 -10.85 12.06
CA VAL A 168 6.30 -11.35 10.99
C VAL A 168 7.09 -12.20 10.00
N HIS A 169 6.62 -13.42 9.82
CA HIS A 169 7.16 -14.47 8.97
C HIS A 169 5.99 -15.30 8.45
N GLN A 170 5.47 -14.91 7.30
CA GLN A 170 4.51 -15.70 6.57
C GLN A 170 5.14 -17.02 6.11
N SER A 171 4.41 -18.11 6.34
CA SER A 171 4.84 -19.43 5.87
C SER A 171 3.82 -20.04 4.90
N GLY A 172 2.89 -20.85 5.38
CA GLY A 172 2.03 -21.70 4.55
C GLY A 172 0.71 -21.07 4.11
N ILE A 173 0.36 -19.92 4.67
CA ILE A 173 -0.90 -19.22 4.41
C ILE A 173 -0.66 -18.11 3.37
N GLY A 174 -1.58 -17.96 2.41
CA GLY A 174 -1.48 -17.01 1.28
C GLY A 174 -1.88 -15.57 1.61
N ASP A 175 -1.94 -15.19 2.87
CA ASP A 175 -2.46 -13.91 3.36
C ASP A 175 -1.43 -12.76 3.33
N CYS A 176 -0.62 -12.68 2.26
CA CYS A 176 0.55 -11.80 2.21
C CYS A 176 0.18 -10.32 2.39
N TYR A 177 -1.01 -9.93 1.92
CA TYR A 177 -1.57 -8.59 2.07
C TYR A 177 -1.73 -8.19 3.55
N PHE A 178 -2.13 -9.14 4.39
CA PHE A 178 -2.35 -8.94 5.81
C PHE A 178 -1.03 -8.93 6.56
N ASP A 179 -0.14 -9.87 6.27
CA ASP A 179 1.17 -9.97 6.90
C ASP A 179 2.07 -8.77 6.61
N ALA A 180 2.11 -8.32 5.35
CA ALA A 180 2.82 -7.12 4.96
C ALA A 180 2.25 -5.86 5.66
N SER A 181 0.93 -5.81 5.85
CA SER A 181 0.26 -4.73 6.58
C SER A 181 0.57 -4.76 8.07
N MET A 182 0.56 -5.94 8.72
CA MET A 182 1.00 -6.10 10.11
C MET A 182 2.44 -5.66 10.29
N ALA A 183 3.34 -6.08 9.41
CA ALA A 183 4.74 -5.68 9.43
C ALA A 183 4.93 -4.17 9.20
N ALA A 184 4.16 -3.56 8.29
CA ALA A 184 4.18 -2.12 8.05
C ALA A 184 3.73 -1.32 9.27
N VAL A 185 2.65 -1.76 9.95
CA VAL A 185 2.18 -1.13 11.19
C VAL A 185 3.18 -1.34 12.33
N ALA A 186 3.77 -2.52 12.47
CA ALA A 186 4.81 -2.76 13.47
C ALA A 186 6.06 -1.91 13.23
N TYR A 187 6.39 -1.64 11.97
CA TYR A 187 7.51 -0.76 11.59
C TYR A 187 7.23 0.71 11.89
N ALA A 188 6.05 1.21 11.51
CA ALA A 188 5.73 2.63 11.55
C ALA A 188 5.04 3.07 12.85
N GLN A 189 4.13 2.24 13.39
CA GLN A 189 3.22 2.56 14.49
C GLN A 189 3.01 1.38 15.45
N PRO A 190 4.08 0.82 16.07
CA PRO A 190 3.98 -0.38 16.91
C PRO A 190 3.04 -0.22 18.12
N ASP A 191 2.79 1.01 18.58
CA ASP A 191 1.89 1.27 19.70
C ASP A 191 0.42 1.01 19.37
N LEU A 192 0.01 1.05 18.09
CA LEU A 192 -1.33 0.61 17.68
C LEU A 192 -1.53 -0.87 17.98
N ILE A 193 -0.54 -1.71 17.67
CA ILE A 193 -0.58 -3.16 17.97
C ILE A 193 -0.63 -3.38 19.48
N LYS A 194 0.21 -2.68 20.25
CA LYS A 194 0.22 -2.80 21.73
C LYS A 194 -1.11 -2.40 22.35
N LYS A 195 -1.75 -1.35 21.83
CA LYS A 195 -3.06 -0.88 22.31
C LYS A 195 -4.16 -1.89 22.03
N ASN A 196 -4.04 -2.63 20.93
CA ASN A 196 -5.07 -3.55 20.45
C ASN A 196 -4.94 -4.97 21.00
N ILE A 197 -3.86 -5.35 21.68
CA ILE A 197 -3.66 -6.69 22.25
C ILE A 197 -3.48 -6.60 23.77
N SER A 198 -4.27 -7.38 24.51
CA SER A 198 -4.13 -7.51 25.97
C SER A 198 -4.18 -8.97 26.42
N TYR A 199 -3.52 -9.30 27.53
CA TYR A 199 -3.47 -10.64 28.11
C TYR A 199 -4.20 -10.69 29.45
N ASP A 200 -5.04 -11.71 29.66
CA ASP A 200 -5.70 -11.97 30.94
C ASP A 200 -5.04 -13.16 31.66
N PRO A 201 -4.28 -12.94 32.75
CA PRO A 201 -3.60 -14.00 33.48
C PRO A 201 -4.55 -14.95 34.22
N LYS A 202 -5.84 -14.61 34.39
CA LYS A 202 -6.81 -15.49 35.06
C LYS A 202 -7.32 -16.58 34.13
N THR A 203 -7.54 -16.24 32.88
CA THR A 203 -8.04 -17.17 31.85
C THR A 203 -6.92 -17.76 31.01
N GLY A 204 -5.77 -17.08 30.94
CA GLY A 204 -4.70 -17.40 30.02
C GLY A 204 -5.00 -16.99 28.58
N ASN A 205 -6.06 -16.22 28.33
CA ASN A 205 -6.46 -15.80 26.99
C ASN A 205 -5.97 -14.39 26.67
N PHE A 206 -5.95 -14.07 25.39
CA PHE A 206 -5.71 -12.74 24.86
C PHE A 206 -7.03 -12.11 24.40
N THR A 207 -7.13 -10.81 24.55
CA THR A 207 -8.20 -10.00 23.95
C THR A 207 -7.58 -9.11 22.90
N VAL A 208 -8.07 -9.23 21.67
CA VAL A 208 -7.55 -8.52 20.51
C VAL A 208 -8.66 -7.65 19.92
N GLN A 209 -8.38 -6.37 19.72
CA GLN A 209 -9.21 -5.50 18.91
C GLN A 209 -8.71 -5.52 17.46
N VAL A 210 -9.53 -6.06 16.57
CA VAL A 210 -9.37 -5.98 15.11
C VAL A 210 -10.51 -5.14 14.54
N TYR A 211 -10.45 -4.82 13.26
CA TYR A 211 -11.48 -4.01 12.62
C TYR A 211 -12.13 -4.78 11.47
N ASP A 212 -13.44 -4.95 11.56
CA ASP A 212 -14.24 -5.56 10.51
C ASP A 212 -14.45 -4.53 9.40
N TYR A 213 -14.03 -4.92 8.20
CA TYR A 213 -14.22 -4.18 6.96
C TYR A 213 -15.27 -4.92 6.12
N PRO A 214 -16.55 -4.50 6.18
CA PRO A 214 -17.65 -5.26 5.58
C PRO A 214 -17.66 -5.16 4.04
N ASP A 215 -17.36 -3.98 3.52
CA ASP A 215 -17.40 -3.64 2.09
C ASP A 215 -16.01 -3.81 1.48
N GLY A 216 -15.85 -4.67 0.48
CA GLY A 216 -14.54 -5.07 -0.08
C GLY A 216 -14.36 -6.60 -0.16
N ARG A 217 -15.20 -7.35 0.56
CA ARG A 217 -15.24 -8.83 0.49
C ARG A 217 -15.93 -9.39 -0.76
N ASN A 218 -16.58 -8.54 -1.55
CA ASN A 218 -17.09 -8.88 -2.89
C ASN A 218 -16.04 -8.47 -3.94
N TRP A 219 -14.90 -9.15 -3.91
CA TRP A 219 -13.88 -9.01 -4.94
C TRP A 219 -14.41 -9.64 -6.24
N THR A 220 -14.52 -8.85 -7.29
CA THR A 220 -14.48 -9.39 -8.66
C THR A 220 -13.31 -8.70 -9.33
N GLY A 221 -12.23 -9.45 -9.60
CA GLY A 221 -10.93 -8.95 -10.08
C GLY A 221 -10.89 -8.16 -11.39
N ALA A 222 -12.02 -7.67 -11.89
CA ALA A 222 -12.13 -6.84 -13.09
C ALA A 222 -12.21 -5.32 -12.81
N GLN A 223 -12.16 -4.86 -11.55
CA GLN A 223 -12.39 -3.45 -11.18
C GLN A 223 -11.16 -2.68 -10.68
N HIS A 224 -9.96 -3.26 -10.78
CA HIS A 224 -8.74 -2.54 -10.43
C HIS A 224 -7.93 -2.20 -11.68
N GLY A 225 -8.43 -1.19 -12.41
CA GLY A 225 -7.75 -0.47 -13.48
C GLY A 225 -8.34 0.92 -13.77
N ASP A 226 -9.56 1.17 -13.32
CA ASP A 226 -10.44 2.18 -13.87
C ASP A 226 -11.68 2.34 -12.96
N ASP A 227 -11.93 3.53 -12.42
CA ASP A 227 -13.23 3.89 -11.82
C ASP A 227 -13.73 3.03 -10.63
N ASN A 228 -12.86 2.60 -9.68
CA ASN A 228 -13.35 1.93 -8.46
C ASN A 228 -14.20 2.90 -7.61
N PRO A 229 -15.52 2.68 -7.45
CA PRO A 229 -16.32 3.40 -6.49
C PRO A 229 -16.05 2.74 -5.13
N TRP A 230 -14.89 3.04 -4.55
CA TRP A 230 -14.80 3.04 -3.09
C TRP A 230 -16.04 3.79 -2.59
N PRO A 231 -16.72 3.31 -1.55
CA PRO A 231 -17.69 4.16 -0.90
C PRO A 231 -16.96 5.44 -0.49
N THR A 232 -17.18 6.52 -1.23
CA THR A 232 -16.76 7.89 -0.90
C THR A 232 -17.37 8.38 0.42
N THR A 233 -18.23 7.54 1.00
CA THR A 233 -18.97 7.76 2.22
C THR A 233 -18.53 6.74 3.26
N ASN A 234 -17.72 7.17 4.24
CA ASN A 234 -17.68 6.71 5.65
C ASN A 234 -18.37 5.36 5.97
N GLN A 235 -18.07 4.28 5.24
CA GLN A 235 -18.66 2.98 5.53
C GLN A 235 -17.88 2.41 6.72
N HIS A 236 -18.65 1.93 7.69
CA HIS A 236 -18.21 1.80 9.07
C HIS A 236 -17.23 0.64 9.25
N ILE A 237 -15.93 0.92 9.11
CA ILE A 237 -14.89 0.09 9.71
C ILE A 237 -15.24 -0.03 11.20
N THR A 238 -15.62 -1.22 11.63
CA THR A 238 -16.20 -1.44 12.96
C THR A 238 -15.22 -2.20 13.83
N PRO A 239 -14.81 -1.66 14.99
CA PRO A 239 -13.95 -2.41 15.89
C PRO A 239 -14.67 -3.67 16.39
N LYS A 240 -13.95 -4.80 16.35
CA LYS A 240 -14.37 -6.09 16.89
C LYS A 240 -13.37 -6.53 17.94
N VAL A 241 -13.88 -6.93 19.09
CA VAL A 241 -13.06 -7.49 20.17
C VAL A 241 -13.19 -9.00 20.12
N VAL A 242 -12.07 -9.67 19.87
CA VAL A 242 -11.97 -11.12 19.71
C VAL A 242 -11.14 -11.69 20.85
N THR A 243 -11.67 -12.74 21.49
CA THR A 243 -10.91 -13.54 22.45
C THR A 243 -10.07 -14.56 21.70
N VAL A 244 -8.75 -14.54 21.89
CA VAL A 244 -7.80 -15.51 21.34
C VAL A 244 -7.32 -16.42 22.47
N THR A 245 -7.55 -17.71 22.31
CA THR A 245 -7.20 -18.75 23.28
C THR A 245 -5.83 -19.34 22.99
N GLN A 246 -5.33 -20.15 23.92
CA GLN A 246 -4.10 -20.92 23.73
C GLN A 246 -4.21 -21.91 22.57
N ASP A 247 -5.40 -22.48 22.35
CA ASP A 247 -5.64 -23.42 21.26
C ASP A 247 -5.59 -22.70 19.90
N ASP A 248 -6.15 -21.49 19.81
CA ASP A 248 -6.10 -20.68 18.60
C ASP A 248 -4.65 -20.38 18.17
N ILE A 249 -3.79 -19.98 19.12
CA ILE A 249 -2.37 -19.69 18.85
C ILE A 249 -1.63 -20.98 18.44
N ARG A 250 -1.87 -22.10 19.12
CA ARG A 250 -1.22 -23.37 18.77
C ARG A 250 -1.66 -23.87 17.39
N GLN A 251 -2.94 -23.68 17.05
CA GLN A 251 -3.46 -24.02 15.74
C GLN A 251 -2.78 -23.18 14.66
N ASN A 252 -2.67 -21.87 14.88
CA ASN A 252 -1.96 -20.96 14.00
C ASN A 252 -0.49 -21.36 13.76
N LEU A 253 0.24 -21.66 14.83
CA LEU A 253 1.61 -22.13 14.71
C LEU A 253 1.71 -23.49 14.01
N ALA A 254 0.71 -24.37 14.17
CA ALA A 254 0.67 -25.68 13.52
C ALA A 254 0.32 -25.60 12.02
N THR A 255 -0.43 -24.56 11.60
CA THR A 255 -0.76 -24.29 10.20
C THR A 255 0.26 -23.39 9.51
N THR A 256 1.36 -23.06 10.19
CA THR A 256 2.43 -22.21 9.65
C THR A 256 1.94 -20.81 9.23
N GLY A 257 1.34 -20.08 10.18
CA GLY A 257 0.89 -18.70 9.99
C GLY A 257 2.03 -17.67 9.87
N ALA A 258 1.77 -16.45 10.34
CA ALA A 258 2.60 -15.26 10.18
C ALA A 258 3.65 -15.06 11.29
N SER A 259 3.72 -15.93 12.30
CA SER A 259 4.69 -15.78 13.39
C SER A 259 5.97 -16.54 13.09
N GLY A 260 7.13 -15.90 13.23
CA GLY A 260 8.44 -16.58 13.06
C GLY A 260 8.76 -17.69 14.05
N LEU A 261 7.82 -18.09 14.90
CA LEU A 261 7.88 -19.25 15.78
C LEU A 261 7.42 -20.55 15.11
N ASP A 262 6.61 -20.46 14.05
CA ASP A 262 5.94 -21.58 13.40
C ASP A 262 6.89 -22.49 12.58
N ASP A 263 8.08 -22.00 12.26
CA ASP A 263 9.17 -22.75 11.65
C ASP A 263 9.80 -23.74 12.66
N SER A 264 9.00 -24.74 13.02
CA SER A 264 9.31 -25.79 13.98
C SER A 264 10.59 -26.57 13.64
N ASN A 265 11.04 -26.53 12.39
CA ASN A 265 12.27 -27.17 11.93
C ASN A 265 13.53 -26.37 12.24
N THR A 266 13.43 -25.07 12.55
CA THR A 266 14.60 -24.23 12.86
C THR A 266 14.83 -24.03 14.35
N GLY A 267 13.90 -24.45 15.21
CA GLY A 267 13.96 -24.21 16.65
C GLY A 267 13.96 -22.72 16.98
N ARG A 268 13.38 -21.91 16.09
CA ARG A 268 13.38 -20.46 16.17
C ARG A 268 12.61 -20.02 17.41
N LYS A 269 13.19 -19.03 18.08
CA LYS A 269 12.57 -18.31 19.19
C LYS A 269 12.12 -16.98 18.66
N GLY A 270 11.00 -16.49 19.17
CA GLY A 270 10.33 -15.31 18.65
C GLY A 270 9.18 -14.90 19.54
N TYR A 271 8.38 -13.97 19.02
CA TYR A 271 7.27 -13.36 19.71
C TYR A 271 5.95 -13.75 19.06
N ILE A 272 4.90 -13.92 19.88
CA ILE A 272 3.63 -14.51 19.43
C ILE A 272 2.60 -13.48 18.95
N TRP A 273 2.88 -12.16 19.01
CA TRP A 273 1.89 -11.18 18.60
C TRP A 273 1.37 -11.35 17.16
N PRO A 274 2.16 -11.80 16.15
CA PRO A 274 1.61 -12.04 14.82
C PRO A 274 0.57 -13.16 14.84
N ALA A 275 0.91 -14.31 15.46
CA ALA A 275 -0.01 -15.44 15.64
C ALA A 275 -1.29 -15.04 16.39
N VAL A 276 -1.16 -14.22 17.44
CA VAL A 276 -2.32 -13.72 18.21
C VAL A 276 -3.23 -12.84 17.34
N LEU A 277 -2.65 -11.93 16.55
CA LEU A 277 -3.42 -11.01 15.72
C LEU A 277 -4.06 -11.74 14.53
N GLU A 278 -3.32 -12.64 13.89
CA GLU A 278 -3.75 -13.50 12.82
C GLU A 278 -4.89 -14.44 13.26
N SER A 279 -4.76 -15.11 14.41
CA SER A 279 -5.86 -15.88 15.03
C SER A 279 -7.11 -15.01 15.29
N ALA A 280 -6.95 -13.76 15.71
CA ALA A 280 -8.08 -12.86 15.94
C ALA A 280 -8.83 -12.55 14.62
N VAL A 281 -8.09 -12.29 13.54
CA VAL A 281 -8.67 -12.05 12.21
C VAL A 281 -9.35 -13.30 11.67
N ALA A 282 -8.72 -14.47 11.78
CA ALA A 282 -9.31 -15.75 11.39
C ALA A 282 -10.67 -15.98 12.08
N LYS A 283 -10.76 -15.71 13.39
CA LYS A 283 -12.00 -15.89 14.15
C LYS A 283 -13.06 -14.83 13.85
N MET A 284 -12.65 -13.56 13.68
CA MET A 284 -13.55 -12.51 13.21
C MET A 284 -14.21 -12.90 11.87
N ASN A 285 -13.43 -13.55 11.01
CA ASN A 285 -13.86 -14.05 9.72
C ASN A 285 -14.75 -15.30 9.86
N GLU A 286 -14.42 -16.28 10.69
CA GLU A 286 -15.22 -17.52 10.90
C GLU A 286 -16.68 -17.26 11.22
N ASP A 287 -16.96 -16.30 12.11
CA ASP A 287 -18.31 -15.90 12.50
C ASP A 287 -19.14 -15.38 11.29
N ASP A 288 -18.47 -14.98 10.21
CA ASP A 288 -19.06 -14.39 9.00
C ASP A 288 -19.04 -15.37 7.81
N TYR A 289 -17.98 -16.15 7.62
CA TYR A 289 -17.76 -17.00 6.42
C TYR A 289 -18.58 -18.28 6.38
N GLY A 290 -18.93 -18.88 7.52
CA GLY A 290 -19.71 -20.12 7.55
C GLY A 290 -21.08 -20.03 6.85
N SER A 291 -21.56 -18.80 6.60
CA SER A 291 -22.85 -18.52 5.96
C SER A 291 -22.78 -17.85 4.58
N ARG A 292 -21.59 -17.40 4.13
CA ARG A 292 -21.44 -16.63 2.88
C ARG A 292 -21.29 -17.53 1.67
N ALA A 293 -22.11 -17.28 0.65
CA ALA A 293 -21.95 -17.91 -0.66
C ALA A 293 -20.66 -17.44 -1.33
N ASP A 294 -19.89 -18.37 -1.89
CA ASP A 294 -18.70 -18.05 -2.67
C ASP A 294 -19.11 -17.55 -4.07
N PRO A 295 -18.77 -16.30 -4.45
CA PRO A 295 -19.10 -15.77 -5.76
C PRO A 295 -18.31 -16.44 -6.91
N HIS A 296 -17.15 -17.04 -6.63
CA HIS A 296 -16.36 -17.79 -7.60
C HIS A 296 -16.84 -19.24 -7.76
N HIS A 297 -17.50 -19.79 -6.74
CA HIS A 297 -17.99 -21.17 -6.73
C HIS A 297 -19.49 -21.24 -6.37
N PRO A 298 -20.39 -20.96 -7.35
CA PRO A 298 -21.82 -21.00 -7.12
C PRO A 298 -22.28 -22.35 -6.55
N GLY A 299 -22.88 -22.32 -5.36
CA GLY A 299 -23.37 -23.52 -4.66
C GLY A 299 -22.48 -24.00 -3.51
N HIS A 300 -21.32 -23.37 -3.29
CA HIS A 300 -20.49 -23.56 -2.11
C HIS A 300 -20.56 -22.33 -1.20
N THR A 301 -20.49 -22.54 0.12
CA THR A 301 -20.05 -21.46 0.99
C THR A 301 -18.54 -21.34 0.87
N TYR A 302 -17.99 -20.17 1.13
CA TYR A 302 -16.54 -19.96 1.13
C TYR A 302 -15.83 -21.01 2.01
N ASP A 303 -16.39 -21.27 3.19
CA ASP A 303 -15.94 -22.32 4.13
C ASP A 303 -15.95 -23.74 3.52
N SER A 304 -16.96 -24.10 2.72
CA SER A 304 -17.08 -25.45 2.16
C SER A 304 -16.12 -25.72 1.00
N TRP A 305 -15.88 -24.72 0.15
CA TRP A 305 -14.90 -24.86 -0.94
C TRP A 305 -13.47 -24.75 -0.42
N TYR A 306 -13.19 -23.80 0.46
CA TYR A 306 -11.86 -23.56 1.01
C TYR A 306 -11.38 -24.75 1.85
N ARG A 307 -12.22 -25.31 2.74
CA ARG A 307 -11.90 -26.55 3.47
C ARG A 307 -11.70 -27.76 2.55
N ALA A 308 -12.37 -27.80 1.40
CA ALA A 308 -12.28 -28.92 0.45
C ALA A 308 -11.03 -28.85 -0.44
N THR A 309 -10.51 -27.66 -0.69
CA THR A 309 -9.38 -27.43 -1.60
C THR A 309 -8.06 -27.17 -0.86
N ASN A 310 -8.12 -26.62 0.35
CA ASN A 310 -6.97 -26.39 1.21
C ASN A 310 -7.15 -27.06 2.58
N PRO A 311 -6.92 -28.38 2.67
CA PRO A 311 -7.05 -29.11 3.94
C PRO A 311 -6.02 -28.68 5.00
N VAL A 312 -4.93 -28.01 4.59
CA VAL A 312 -3.93 -27.40 5.49
C VAL A 312 -4.49 -26.15 6.20
N ASP A 313 -5.43 -25.44 5.57
CA ASP A 313 -5.99 -24.18 6.06
C ASP A 313 -7.41 -24.33 6.64
N ALA A 314 -7.93 -25.55 6.72
CA ALA A 314 -9.27 -25.83 7.25
C ALA A 314 -9.46 -25.37 8.71
N GLY A 315 -8.39 -24.93 9.38
CA GLY A 315 -8.40 -24.38 10.73
C GLY A 315 -8.33 -22.86 10.85
N MET A 316 -8.05 -22.13 9.76
CA MET A 316 -7.80 -20.69 9.79
C MET A 316 -8.40 -20.00 8.58
N HIS A 317 -9.52 -19.30 8.79
CA HIS A 317 -10.24 -18.57 7.73
C HIS A 317 -9.66 -17.19 7.50
N ILE A 318 -8.40 -17.14 7.10
CA ILE A 318 -7.81 -15.91 6.57
C ILE A 318 -7.88 -15.99 5.06
N MET A 319 -8.26 -14.88 4.42
CA MET A 319 -8.38 -14.85 2.98
C MET A 319 -7.00 -15.13 2.38
N GLN A 320 -6.90 -16.19 1.57
CA GLN A 320 -5.69 -16.46 0.78
C GLN A 320 -5.47 -15.44 -0.35
N ASP A 321 -6.45 -14.57 -0.58
CA ASP A 321 -6.43 -13.53 -1.58
C ASP A 321 -7.11 -12.29 -1.00
N GLY A 322 -6.34 -11.24 -0.77
CA GLY A 322 -6.86 -9.97 -0.27
C GLY A 322 -6.03 -8.81 -0.80
N SER A 323 -6.47 -7.60 -0.49
CA SER A 323 -5.79 -6.38 -0.94
C SER A 323 -5.14 -5.64 0.22
N SER A 324 -4.06 -4.94 -0.08
CA SER A 324 -3.26 -4.18 0.89
C SER A 324 -4.10 -3.27 1.81
N ASP A 325 -5.11 -2.59 1.25
CA ASP A 325 -6.01 -1.69 1.98
C ASP A 325 -6.90 -2.43 2.99
N GLN A 326 -7.27 -3.68 2.70
CA GLN A 326 -7.99 -4.54 3.64
C GLN A 326 -7.08 -4.92 4.81
N GLY A 327 -5.83 -5.31 4.52
CA GLY A 327 -4.83 -5.58 5.54
C GLY A 327 -4.63 -4.36 6.45
N MET A 328 -4.49 -3.18 5.84
CA MET A 328 -4.36 -1.91 6.55
C MET A 328 -5.59 -1.59 7.41
N ALA A 329 -6.79 -1.75 6.87
CA ALA A 329 -8.04 -1.50 7.57
C ALA A 329 -8.22 -2.41 8.78
N VAL A 330 -7.94 -3.71 8.63
CA VAL A 330 -8.10 -4.70 9.69
C VAL A 330 -7.20 -4.42 10.89
N VAL A 331 -5.98 -3.91 10.64
CA VAL A 331 -5.00 -3.63 11.71
C VAL A 331 -5.19 -2.24 12.31
N THR A 332 -5.49 -1.22 11.49
CA THR A 332 -5.46 0.19 11.92
C THR A 332 -6.84 0.82 12.15
N GLY A 333 -7.90 0.17 11.68
CA GLY A 333 -9.24 0.75 11.63
C GLY A 333 -9.42 1.81 10.55
N HIS A 334 -8.46 1.97 9.64
CA HIS A 334 -8.49 2.91 8.52
C HIS A 334 -8.01 2.20 7.25
N THR A 335 -8.70 2.39 6.14
CA THR A 335 -8.17 1.99 4.84
C THR A 335 -6.92 2.81 4.53
N GLY A 336 -5.94 2.20 3.87
CA GLY A 336 -4.87 2.97 3.28
C GLY A 336 -5.35 3.79 2.08
N THR A 337 -4.49 4.70 1.65
CA THR A 337 -4.67 5.46 0.41
C THR A 337 -3.96 4.72 -0.71
N TYR A 338 -4.76 4.05 -1.56
CA TYR A 338 -4.27 3.43 -2.78
C TYR A 338 -3.58 4.48 -3.66
N THR A 339 -2.32 4.23 -3.99
CA THR A 339 -1.53 5.06 -4.90
C THR A 339 -1.13 4.20 -6.09
N ALA A 340 -1.63 4.55 -7.27
CA ALA A 340 -1.24 3.88 -8.51
C ALA A 340 0.27 4.05 -8.75
N PRO A 341 0.96 3.09 -9.39
CA PRO A 341 2.40 3.19 -9.65
C PRO A 341 2.78 4.45 -10.44
N SER A 342 1.95 4.85 -11.39
CA SER A 342 2.11 6.08 -12.19
C SER A 342 2.02 7.38 -11.37
N LEU A 343 1.38 7.33 -10.20
CA LEU A 343 1.24 8.44 -9.27
C LEU A 343 2.19 8.34 -8.06
N SER A 344 2.93 7.23 -7.96
CA SER A 344 3.82 6.94 -6.84
C SER A 344 5.13 7.67 -7.04
N SER A 345 5.17 8.93 -6.56
CA SER A 345 6.39 9.72 -6.55
C SER A 345 7.27 9.36 -5.35
N TYR A 346 8.59 9.54 -5.52
CA TYR A 346 9.54 9.49 -4.41
C TYR A 346 9.08 10.35 -3.22
N ASP A 347 8.60 11.56 -3.48
CA ASP A 347 8.24 12.52 -2.44
C ASP A 347 7.03 12.05 -1.62
N ALA A 348 6.04 11.41 -2.25
CA ALA A 348 4.87 10.88 -1.54
C ALA A 348 5.25 9.75 -0.57
N ILE A 349 6.03 8.77 -1.04
CA ILE A 349 6.47 7.64 -0.20
C ILE A 349 7.43 8.13 0.89
N ALA A 350 8.36 9.02 0.54
CA ALA A 350 9.30 9.59 1.51
C ALA A 350 8.57 10.38 2.60
N ALA A 351 7.56 11.18 2.23
CA ALA A 351 6.74 11.92 3.19
C ALA A 351 5.93 10.98 4.09
N ALA A 352 5.32 9.93 3.54
CA ALA A 352 4.58 8.94 4.31
C ALA A 352 5.48 8.27 5.36
N LEU A 353 6.65 7.75 4.95
CA LEU A 353 7.61 7.13 5.85
C LEU A 353 8.13 8.12 6.92
N ALA A 354 8.42 9.37 6.53
CA ALA A 354 8.85 10.41 7.47
C ALA A 354 7.77 10.78 8.49
N ASN A 355 6.49 10.65 8.11
CA ASN A 355 5.34 10.88 8.98
C ASN A 355 4.91 9.63 9.76
N HIS A 356 5.74 8.57 9.76
CA HIS A 356 5.43 7.30 10.41
C HIS A 356 4.11 6.68 9.92
N GLN A 357 3.79 6.85 8.64
CA GLN A 357 2.70 6.12 8.00
C GLN A 357 3.19 4.72 7.62
N PRO A 358 2.43 3.65 7.92
CA PRO A 358 2.73 2.33 7.39
C PRO A 358 2.51 2.35 5.87
N VAL A 359 3.44 1.77 5.12
CA VAL A 359 3.37 1.72 3.66
C VAL A 359 3.56 0.28 3.22
N THR A 360 2.68 -0.20 2.36
CA THR A 360 2.84 -1.48 1.67
C THR A 360 2.92 -1.28 0.15
N MET A 361 3.37 -2.32 -0.54
CA MET A 361 3.56 -2.33 -1.98
C MET A 361 3.16 -3.70 -2.53
N GLY A 362 2.13 -3.71 -3.38
CA GLY A 362 1.70 -4.89 -4.10
C GLY A 362 2.45 -5.02 -5.43
N THR A 363 2.73 -6.27 -5.82
CA THR A 363 3.33 -6.58 -7.12
C THR A 363 2.28 -7.12 -8.09
N THR A 364 2.49 -6.89 -9.38
CA THR A 364 1.60 -7.39 -10.43
C THR A 364 1.70 -8.90 -10.56
N ALA A 365 0.63 -9.53 -11.07
CA ALA A 365 0.66 -10.94 -11.44
C ALA A 365 1.69 -11.19 -12.54
N ALA A 366 2.36 -12.34 -12.47
CA ALA A 366 3.37 -12.72 -13.44
C ALA A 366 2.79 -12.84 -14.86
N PRO A 367 3.51 -12.42 -15.90
CA PRO A 367 3.11 -12.65 -17.29
C PRO A 367 2.99 -14.15 -17.58
N GLY A 368 1.76 -14.68 -17.63
CA GLY A 368 1.51 -16.10 -17.90
C GLY A 368 1.02 -16.93 -16.71
N GLY A 369 0.90 -16.34 -15.52
CA GLY A 369 0.20 -16.94 -14.38
C GLY A 369 1.01 -17.93 -13.53
N ASP A 370 2.27 -18.20 -13.86
CA ASP A 370 3.16 -18.98 -13.00
C ASP A 370 3.89 -18.06 -12.00
N ARG A 371 4.17 -18.55 -10.78
CA ARG A 371 4.90 -17.79 -9.73
C ARG A 371 6.33 -17.47 -10.18
N GLU A 372 6.49 -16.40 -10.93
CA GLU A 372 7.77 -15.89 -11.37
C GLU A 372 8.33 -14.87 -10.38
N PHE A 373 9.65 -14.68 -10.43
CA PHE A 373 10.34 -13.63 -9.72
C PHE A 373 10.91 -12.65 -10.74
N GLN A 374 10.72 -11.35 -10.51
CA GLN A 374 11.29 -10.30 -11.34
C GLN A 374 11.86 -9.20 -10.44
N ASP A 375 13.04 -8.68 -10.81
CA ASP A 375 13.69 -7.57 -10.09
C ASP A 375 13.81 -7.75 -8.58
N LYS A 376 14.09 -8.98 -8.16
CA LYS A 376 14.22 -9.39 -6.76
C LYS A 376 12.91 -9.43 -5.97
N LEU A 377 11.77 -9.44 -6.66
CA LEU A 377 10.44 -9.53 -6.09
C LEU A 377 9.72 -10.76 -6.65
N ALA A 378 9.00 -11.49 -5.79
CA ALA A 378 7.90 -12.36 -6.20
C ALA A 378 6.74 -11.53 -6.77
N HIS A 379 6.14 -12.01 -7.85
CA HIS A 379 4.87 -11.52 -8.40
C HIS A 379 3.66 -11.91 -7.54
N ASP A 380 2.55 -11.20 -7.75
CA ASP A 380 1.26 -11.43 -7.07
C ASP A 380 1.43 -11.50 -5.54
N HIS A 381 2.28 -10.61 -5.02
CA HIS A 381 2.76 -10.64 -3.65
C HIS A 381 2.84 -9.23 -3.05
N GLU A 382 2.50 -9.12 -1.77
CA GLU A 382 2.55 -7.86 -1.01
C GLU A 382 3.86 -7.73 -0.22
N TYR A 383 4.41 -6.52 -0.16
CA TYR A 383 5.60 -6.18 0.60
C TYR A 383 5.33 -5.03 1.56
N THR A 384 6.07 -5.01 2.68
CA THR A 384 6.20 -3.79 3.49
C THR A 384 7.25 -2.88 2.89
N VAL A 385 6.98 -1.57 2.80
CA VAL A 385 8.00 -0.58 2.43
C VAL A 385 8.62 -0.03 3.71
N GLU A 386 9.93 -0.26 3.89
CA GLU A 386 10.66 0.19 5.09
C GLU A 386 11.50 1.45 4.85
N GLY A 387 11.84 1.75 3.60
CA GLY A 387 12.70 2.88 3.30
C GLY A 387 12.70 3.28 1.84
N ILE A 388 13.04 4.54 1.60
CA ILE A 388 13.25 5.08 0.26
C ILE A 388 14.41 6.08 0.31
N ALA A 389 15.29 6.07 -0.69
CA ALA A 389 16.43 6.97 -0.77
C ALA A 389 16.61 7.44 -2.22
N LYS A 390 16.92 8.72 -2.41
CA LYS A 390 17.28 9.31 -3.70
C LYS A 390 18.75 9.76 -3.67
N ASP A 391 19.53 9.29 -4.62
CA ASP A 391 20.94 9.68 -4.75
C ASP A 391 21.10 11.04 -5.45
N ALA A 392 22.35 11.53 -5.55
CA ALA A 392 22.65 12.82 -6.18
C ALA A 392 22.34 12.87 -7.69
N ASN A 393 22.19 11.71 -8.35
CA ASN A 393 21.82 11.60 -9.76
C ASN A 393 20.30 11.46 -9.95
N GLY A 394 19.53 11.42 -8.86
CA GLY A 394 18.08 11.23 -8.89
C GLY A 394 17.65 9.77 -8.93
N ASN A 395 18.57 8.80 -8.84
CA ASN A 395 18.21 7.39 -8.78
C ASN A 395 17.52 7.09 -7.45
N VAL A 396 16.42 6.35 -7.49
CA VAL A 396 15.61 6.04 -6.31
C VAL A 396 15.77 4.57 -5.95
N ALA A 397 16.28 4.33 -4.75
CA ALA A 397 16.36 3.02 -4.13
C ALA A 397 15.19 2.84 -3.16
N LEU A 398 14.39 1.78 -3.35
CA LEU A 398 13.31 1.39 -2.45
C LEU A 398 13.75 0.19 -1.62
N THR A 399 13.58 0.26 -0.30
CA THR A 399 13.84 -0.86 0.61
C THR A 399 12.52 -1.45 1.04
N VAL A 400 12.32 -2.73 0.71
CA VAL A 400 11.09 -3.47 0.99
C VAL A 400 11.39 -4.74 1.77
N ARG A 401 10.42 -5.19 2.56
CA ARG A 401 10.45 -6.45 3.29
C ARG A 401 9.40 -7.39 2.72
N ASN A 402 9.85 -8.59 2.35
CA ASN A 402 8.99 -9.71 2.05
C ASN A 402 8.39 -10.27 3.36
N PRO A 403 7.05 -10.35 3.50
CA PRO A 403 6.40 -10.90 4.69
C PRO A 403 6.78 -12.36 4.97
N TRP A 404 7.30 -13.13 3.99
CA TRP A 404 7.91 -14.45 4.25
C TRP A 404 9.07 -14.40 5.26
N GLY A 405 9.60 -13.20 5.51
CA GLY A 405 10.76 -12.95 6.38
C GLY A 405 12.04 -13.60 5.87
N THR A 406 12.05 -14.01 4.60
CA THR A 406 13.18 -14.54 3.84
C THR A 406 13.02 -14.19 2.37
N ASN A 407 14.14 -14.07 1.66
CA ASN A 407 14.15 -13.99 0.19
C ASN A 407 14.85 -15.21 -0.44
N SER A 408 14.95 -16.30 0.32
CA SER A 408 15.54 -17.55 -0.18
C SER A 408 14.78 -18.04 -1.40
N GLY A 409 15.50 -18.30 -2.50
CA GLY A 409 14.91 -18.73 -3.77
C GLY A 409 14.56 -17.60 -4.73
N ILE A 410 14.59 -16.33 -4.28
CA ILE A 410 14.37 -15.17 -5.15
C ILE A 410 15.69 -14.83 -5.87
N PRO A 411 15.74 -14.74 -7.21
CA PRO A 411 16.92 -14.32 -7.94
C PRO A 411 17.36 -12.90 -7.58
N GLY A 412 18.66 -12.71 -7.33
CA GLY A 412 19.25 -11.39 -7.08
C GLY A 412 19.15 -10.89 -5.63
N THR A 413 18.64 -11.71 -4.71
CA THR A 413 18.56 -11.44 -3.27
C THR A 413 19.57 -12.25 -2.45
N GLN A 414 20.51 -12.96 -3.09
CA GLN A 414 21.38 -13.89 -2.38
C GLN A 414 22.14 -13.20 -1.25
N GLY A 415 21.93 -13.67 -0.02
CA GLY A 415 22.56 -13.14 1.20
C GLY A 415 21.64 -12.30 2.09
N THR A 416 20.40 -12.01 1.69
CA THR A 416 19.41 -11.38 2.59
C THR A 416 18.61 -12.44 3.35
N THR A 417 18.82 -12.53 4.66
CA THR A 417 18.23 -13.59 5.51
C THR A 417 17.01 -13.14 6.30
N ASN A 418 16.65 -11.86 6.24
CA ASN A 418 15.55 -11.25 7.01
C ASN A 418 14.39 -10.77 6.13
N GLY A 419 14.33 -11.22 4.87
CA GLY A 419 13.29 -10.80 3.92
C GLY A 419 13.44 -9.37 3.38
N VAL A 420 14.44 -8.60 3.81
CA VAL A 420 14.64 -7.22 3.35
C VAL A 420 15.49 -7.18 2.07
N VAL A 421 15.07 -6.39 1.09
CA VAL A 421 15.80 -6.16 -0.15
C VAL A 421 15.69 -4.70 -0.59
N THR A 422 16.76 -4.19 -1.20
CA THR A 422 16.74 -2.89 -1.89
C THR A 422 16.65 -3.10 -3.40
N ILE A 423 15.66 -2.44 -4.01
CA ILE A 423 15.37 -2.46 -5.44
C ILE A 423 15.54 -1.06 -6.03
N ASP A 424 15.81 -1.01 -7.34
CA ASP A 424 15.82 0.23 -8.10
C ASP A 424 14.38 0.56 -8.53
N MET A 425 13.81 1.63 -7.98
CA MET A 425 12.38 1.95 -8.16
C MET A 425 12.04 2.27 -9.62
N ALA A 426 12.95 2.91 -10.35
CA ALA A 426 12.72 3.25 -11.75
C ALA A 426 12.66 2.00 -12.62
N THR A 427 13.54 1.03 -12.36
CA THR A 427 13.59 -0.26 -13.06
C THR A 427 12.29 -1.04 -12.86
N VAL A 428 11.88 -1.26 -11.61
CA VAL A 428 10.68 -2.07 -11.30
C VAL A 428 9.38 -1.42 -11.77
N LEU A 429 9.33 -0.09 -11.85
CA LEU A 429 8.20 0.64 -12.45
C LEU A 429 8.19 0.50 -13.98
N ALA A 430 9.35 0.63 -14.62
CA ALA A 430 9.47 0.48 -16.07
C ALA A 430 9.11 -0.94 -16.54
N ASP A 431 9.46 -1.93 -15.72
CA ASP A 431 9.17 -3.34 -15.94
C ASP A 431 7.73 -3.73 -15.59
N GLY A 432 6.97 -2.83 -14.96
CA GLY A 432 5.57 -3.06 -14.58
C GLY A 432 5.40 -4.06 -13.43
N VAL A 433 6.43 -4.27 -12.62
CA VAL A 433 6.42 -5.22 -11.49
C VAL A 433 5.60 -4.68 -10.32
N ILE A 434 5.64 -3.38 -10.07
CA ILE A 434 4.82 -2.76 -9.01
C ILE A 434 3.39 -2.59 -9.51
N GLY A 435 2.44 -3.19 -8.79
CA GLY A 435 1.01 -3.05 -9.04
C GLY A 435 0.40 -1.84 -8.34
N ASN A 436 0.82 -1.56 -7.11
CA ASN A 436 0.31 -0.46 -6.29
C ASN A 436 1.19 -0.18 -5.07
N PHE A 437 0.96 0.98 -4.47
CA PHE A 437 1.30 1.25 -3.08
C PHE A 437 0.04 1.50 -2.28
N ASP A 438 0.09 1.19 -0.99
CA ASP A 438 -0.95 1.57 -0.04
C ASP A 438 -0.33 2.29 1.15
N ILE A 439 -0.79 3.52 1.40
CA ILE A 439 -0.27 4.39 2.46
C ILE A 439 -1.33 4.46 3.55
N GLY A 440 -1.05 3.83 4.70
CA GLY A 440 -1.96 3.83 5.83
C GLY A 440 -2.07 5.18 6.55
N PRO A 441 -2.86 5.23 7.64
CA PRO A 441 -3.14 6.47 8.34
C PRO A 441 -1.86 7.08 8.95
N ALA A 442 -1.80 8.41 9.04
CA ALA A 442 -0.79 9.09 9.82
C ALA A 442 -0.84 8.64 11.28
N GLY A 443 0.33 8.45 11.89
CA GLY A 443 0.40 8.14 13.32
C GLY A 443 -0.23 9.27 14.13
N ASP A 444 -0.83 8.94 15.27
CA ASP A 444 -1.30 9.93 16.22
C ASP A 444 -0.07 10.72 16.74
N GLN A 445 0.25 11.85 16.10
CA GLN A 445 1.39 12.73 16.40
C GLN A 445 1.38 13.28 17.85
N THR A 446 0.33 12.99 18.63
CA THR A 446 0.18 13.42 20.01
C THR A 446 0.97 12.57 21.02
N GLN A 447 1.67 11.52 20.57
CA GLN A 447 2.35 10.56 21.44
C GLN A 447 3.89 10.55 21.35
N ALA A 448 4.51 11.44 20.55
CA ALA A 448 5.97 11.54 20.40
C ALA A 448 6.62 12.49 21.42
#